data_AF-A0AAD5C826-F1
#
_entry.id   AF-A0AAD5C826-F1
#
_cell.length_a   1.000
_cell.length_b   1.000
_cell.length_c   1.000
_cell.angle_alpha   90.00
_cell.angle_beta   90.00
_cell.angle_gamma   90.00
#
_symmetry.space_group_name_H-M   'P 1'
#
loop_
_entity.id
_entity.type
_entity.pdbx_description
1 polymer ?
#
loop_
_entity_poly.entity_id
_entity_poly.type
_entity_poly.pdbx_seq_one_letter_code
_entity_poly.pdbx_strand_id
1 'polypeptide(L)'
;ATLKIGDNTINAQVIEHIILRRQEATIVEKIYGKAEKNDKEAIFRKLHGLDSMNPNVIFALCCGTRSSPAVRVYTSDGVVNELERAKLEYLQASIIVTSAKKIGLPELLLRHMHDFAQDLESLVEWLCQQLPTSGVLRKSMVDCFRGINNAKVSSIVEKLPYEFEFQYLLPM
;
A
#
# COMPACT_ATOMS: atom_id res chain seq x y z
N ALA A 1 18.51 -11.05 11.62
CA ALA A 1 19.40 -11.07 10.43
C ALA A 1 19.74 -9.63 10.03
N THR A 2 20.94 -9.41 9.51
CA THR A 2 21.42 -8.10 9.04
C THR A 2 22.08 -8.26 7.67
N LEU A 3 22.03 -7.21 6.85
CA LEU A 3 22.60 -7.12 5.51
C LEU A 3 23.63 -6.00 5.47
N LYS A 4 24.72 -6.18 4.72
CA LYS A 4 25.68 -5.11 4.44
C LYS A 4 25.36 -4.46 3.11
N ILE A 5 25.12 -3.15 3.12
CA ILE A 5 24.86 -2.34 1.92
C ILE A 5 25.85 -1.17 1.95
N GLY A 6 26.83 -1.21 1.05
CA GLY A 6 28.02 -0.36 1.14
C GLY A 6 28.73 -0.58 2.49
N ASP A 7 29.03 0.52 3.19
CA ASP A 7 29.67 0.49 4.51
C ASP A 7 28.67 0.35 5.67
N ASN A 8 27.36 0.30 5.39
CA ASN A 8 26.31 0.28 6.41
C ASN A 8 25.82 -1.14 6.69
N THR A 9 25.60 -1.45 7.97
CA THR A 9 24.90 -2.66 8.40
C THR A 9 23.43 -2.34 8.64
N ILE A 10 22.56 -2.96 7.84
CA ILE A 10 21.13 -2.65 7.76
C ILE A 10 20.34 -3.88 8.20
N ASN A 11 19.35 -3.68 9.08
CA ASN A 11 18.46 -4.75 9.55
C ASN A 11 17.06 -4.64 8.90
N ALA A 12 16.20 -5.63 9.15
CA ALA A 12 14.86 -5.67 8.59
C ALA A 12 13.99 -4.47 8.97
N GLN A 13 14.13 -3.95 10.20
CA GLN A 13 13.38 -2.76 10.65
C GLN A 13 13.79 -1.51 9.88
N VAL A 14 15.09 -1.36 9.59
CA VAL A 14 15.58 -0.24 8.77
C VAL A 14 15.11 -0.36 7.34
N ILE A 15 15.14 -1.57 6.77
CA ILE A 15 14.60 -1.82 5.43
C ILE A 15 13.12 -1.43 5.39
N GLU A 16 12.32 -1.93 6.32
CA GLU A 16 10.89 -1.63 6.33
C GLU A 16 10.59 -0.15 6.56
N HIS A 17 11.12 0.45 7.62
CA HIS A 17 10.63 1.75 8.11
C HIS A 17 11.39 2.97 7.59
N ILE A 18 12.56 2.78 6.98
CA ILE A 18 13.41 3.89 6.50
C ILE A 18 13.65 3.78 5.00
N ILE A 19 13.85 2.56 4.49
CA ILE A 19 14.05 2.36 3.04
C ILE A 19 12.70 2.25 2.32
N LEU A 20 11.81 1.35 2.78
CA LEU A 20 10.59 1.00 2.06
C LEU A 20 9.35 1.79 2.48
N ARG A 21 9.23 2.21 3.74
CA ARG A 21 8.11 3.03 4.23
C ARG A 21 8.66 4.35 4.77
N ARG A 22 7.87 5.42 4.64
CA ARG A 22 8.11 6.69 5.32
C ARG A 22 7.11 6.69 6.46
N GLN A 23 7.55 6.24 7.63
CA GLN A 23 6.62 6.05 8.74
C GLN A 23 6.81 7.10 9.84
N GLU A 24 5.74 7.30 10.60
CA GLU A 24 5.60 8.32 11.63
C GLU A 24 6.84 8.41 12.54
N ALA A 25 7.17 9.65 12.92
CA ALA A 25 8.35 10.02 13.69
C ALA A 25 8.57 9.15 14.96
N THR A 26 7.51 8.56 15.52
CA THR A 26 7.55 7.70 16.72
C THR A 26 8.31 6.38 16.53
N ILE A 27 8.31 5.79 15.33
CA ILE A 27 9.05 4.55 15.04
C ILE A 27 10.53 4.88 14.75
N VAL A 28 10.76 5.97 14.02
CA VAL A 28 12.10 6.50 13.73
C VAL A 28 12.80 6.92 15.03
N GLU A 29 12.08 7.52 15.99
CA GLU A 29 12.58 7.83 17.34
C GLU A 29 13.03 6.59 18.12
N LYS A 30 12.40 5.43 17.92
CA LYS A 30 12.85 4.17 18.56
C LYS A 30 14.09 3.58 17.91
N ILE A 31 14.30 3.83 16.62
CA ILE A 31 15.45 3.31 15.85
C ILE A 31 16.68 4.21 16.04
N TYR A 32 16.50 5.54 16.04
CA TYR A 32 17.59 6.53 16.06
C TYR A 32 17.66 7.43 17.32
N GLY A 33 16.68 7.36 18.23
CA GLY A 33 16.63 8.22 19.42
C GLY A 33 16.06 9.62 19.17
N LYS A 34 15.53 10.26 20.23
CA LYS A 34 14.75 11.52 20.20
C LYS A 34 15.45 12.75 19.60
N ALA A 35 16.78 12.77 19.51
CA ALA A 35 17.56 13.97 19.19
C ALA A 35 18.01 14.08 17.72
N GLU A 36 17.87 13.03 16.91
CA GLU A 36 18.49 12.92 15.57
C GLU A 36 17.45 12.95 14.44
N LYS A 37 16.42 13.76 14.67
CA LYS A 37 15.02 13.52 14.34
C LYS A 37 14.63 13.61 12.86
N ASN A 38 15.43 14.23 12.01
CA ASN A 38 15.04 14.54 10.63
C ASN A 38 16.24 14.58 9.70
N ASP A 39 17.36 15.16 10.16
CA ASP A 39 18.56 15.26 9.35
C ASP A 39 19.15 13.89 9.03
N LYS A 40 19.22 12.95 9.99
CA LYS A 40 19.83 11.64 9.71
C LYS A 40 19.01 10.76 8.79
N GLU A 41 17.68 10.74 8.92
CA GLU A 41 16.81 10.02 7.99
C GLU A 41 16.85 10.67 6.61
N ALA A 42 16.73 11.99 6.53
CA ALA A 42 16.79 12.72 5.26
C ALA A 42 18.17 12.57 4.59
N ILE A 43 19.27 12.64 5.36
CA ILE A 43 20.64 12.39 4.88
C ILE A 43 20.79 10.94 4.45
N PHE A 44 20.28 9.97 5.21
CA PHE A 44 20.32 8.56 4.83
C PHE A 44 19.57 8.34 3.52
N ARG A 45 18.32 8.81 3.43
CA ARG A 45 17.52 8.71 2.20
C ARG A 45 18.23 9.35 1.03
N LYS A 46 18.75 10.57 1.20
CA LYS A 46 19.48 11.29 0.15
C LYS A 46 20.77 10.57 -0.28
N LEU A 47 21.55 10.07 0.68
CA LEU A 47 22.78 9.32 0.42
C LEU A 47 22.51 8.04 -0.35
N HIS A 48 21.36 7.41 -0.11
CA HIS A 48 20.91 6.19 -0.77
C HIS A 48 19.97 6.43 -1.96
N GLY A 49 19.79 7.69 -2.41
CA GLY A 49 18.95 8.02 -3.56
C GLY A 49 17.45 7.77 -3.38
N LEU A 50 16.96 7.77 -2.13
CA LEU A 50 15.57 7.49 -1.72
C LEU A 50 14.74 8.78 -1.57
N ASP A 51 15.06 9.82 -2.34
CA ASP A 51 14.40 11.13 -2.26
C ASP A 51 12.92 11.08 -2.66
N SER A 52 12.58 10.17 -3.56
CA SER A 52 11.20 9.88 -3.97
C SER A 52 10.90 8.42 -3.72
N MET A 53 9.77 8.13 -3.09
CA MET A 53 9.32 6.77 -2.86
C MET A 53 8.16 6.41 -3.77
N ASN A 54 8.18 5.20 -4.30
CA ASN A 54 7.05 4.67 -5.04
C ASN A 54 5.93 4.28 -4.04
N PRO A 55 4.72 4.88 -4.11
CA PRO A 55 3.64 4.59 -3.16
C PRO A 55 3.15 3.14 -3.26
N ASN A 56 3.41 2.43 -4.37
CA ASN A 56 3.09 1.02 -4.51
C ASN A 56 3.88 0.10 -3.57
N VAL A 57 4.91 0.62 -2.88
CA VAL A 57 5.70 -0.14 -1.90
C VAL A 57 4.86 -0.73 -0.77
N ILE A 58 3.69 -0.14 -0.47
CA ILE A 58 2.79 -0.70 0.55
C ILE A 58 2.26 -2.09 0.16
N PHE A 59 2.17 -2.39 -1.13
CA PHE A 59 1.74 -3.67 -1.67
C PHE A 59 2.88 -4.69 -1.74
N ALA A 60 4.12 -4.27 -1.44
CA ALA A 60 5.28 -5.15 -1.50
C ALA A 60 5.51 -5.96 -0.22
N LEU A 61 5.00 -5.46 0.91
CA LEU A 61 5.25 -6.03 2.22
C LEU A 61 4.10 -6.97 2.63
N CYS A 62 4.40 -8.27 2.66
CA CYS A 62 3.50 -9.30 3.15
C CYS A 62 3.78 -9.59 4.63
N CYS A 63 2.79 -9.43 5.49
CA CYS A 63 2.88 -9.78 6.92
C CYS A 63 2.45 -11.23 7.20
N GLY A 64 2.15 -12.01 6.15
CA GLY A 64 1.70 -13.40 6.26
C GLY A 64 0.28 -13.57 6.77
N THR A 65 -0.58 -12.55 6.61
CA THR A 65 -2.00 -12.64 6.98
C THR A 65 -2.88 -12.72 5.73
N ARG A 66 -4.12 -13.22 5.86
CA ARG A 66 -5.09 -13.25 4.75
C ARG A 66 -5.38 -11.89 4.11
N SER A 67 -5.31 -10.81 4.88
CA SER A 67 -5.46 -9.44 4.34
C SER A 67 -4.17 -8.84 3.76
N SER A 68 -3.04 -9.56 3.83
CA SER A 68 -1.76 -9.09 3.30
C SER A 68 -1.68 -9.22 1.77
N PRO A 69 -0.86 -8.40 1.10
CA PRO A 69 -0.46 -8.65 -0.29
C PRO A 69 0.21 -10.01 -0.47
N ALA A 70 0.23 -10.50 -1.71
CA ALA A 70 0.94 -11.73 -2.07
C ALA A 70 2.45 -11.60 -1.80
N VAL A 71 3.08 -12.71 -1.40
CA VAL A 71 4.52 -12.78 -1.16
C VAL A 71 5.26 -12.72 -2.49
N ARG A 72 6.07 -11.69 -2.72
CA ARG A 72 6.81 -11.50 -3.96
C ARG A 72 8.30 -11.28 -3.69
N VAL A 73 9.14 -11.76 -4.61
CA VAL A 73 10.58 -11.50 -4.62
C VAL A 73 10.87 -10.39 -5.62
N TYR A 74 11.55 -9.33 -5.17
CA TYR A 74 11.86 -8.17 -5.98
C TYR A 74 13.33 -8.16 -6.35
N THR A 75 13.62 -8.00 -7.63
CA THR A 75 14.98 -7.78 -8.16
C THR A 75 15.16 -6.32 -8.53
N SER A 76 16.41 -5.84 -8.55
CA SER A 76 16.72 -4.49 -9.02
C SER A 76 16.27 -4.29 -10.47
N ASP A 77 16.40 -5.34 -11.28
CA ASP A 77 15.85 -5.37 -12.63
C ASP A 77 14.32 -5.44 -12.56
N GLY A 78 13.63 -4.42 -13.06
CA GLY A 78 12.18 -4.40 -13.16
C GLY A 78 11.39 -4.14 -11.86
N VAL A 79 12.01 -3.71 -10.75
CA VAL A 79 11.32 -3.48 -9.46
C VAL A 79 10.06 -2.61 -9.59
N VAL A 80 10.10 -1.57 -10.43
CA VAL A 80 8.95 -0.67 -10.64
C VAL A 80 7.76 -1.41 -11.25
N ASN A 81 8.01 -2.30 -12.21
CA ASN A 81 6.97 -3.10 -12.85
C ASN A 81 6.42 -4.16 -11.89
N GLU A 82 7.30 -4.77 -11.06
CA GLU A 82 6.88 -5.71 -10.02
C GLU A 82 5.98 -5.05 -8.97
N LEU A 83 6.30 -3.82 -8.56
CA LEU A 83 5.46 -3.04 -7.64
C LEU A 83 4.10 -2.70 -8.25
N GLU A 84 4.08 -2.35 -9.54
CA GLU A 84 2.84 -2.10 -10.27
C GLU A 84 1.97 -3.36 -10.37
N ARG A 85 2.59 -4.51 -10.67
CA ARG A 85 1.91 -5.82 -10.64
C ARG A 85 1.34 -6.15 -9.26
N ALA A 86 2.14 -6.00 -8.21
CA ALA A 86 1.73 -6.26 -6.83
C ALA A 86 0.52 -5.40 -6.41
N LYS A 87 0.51 -4.11 -6.79
CA LYS A 87 -0.66 -3.24 -6.60
C LYS A 87 -1.88 -3.82 -7.32
N LEU A 88 -1.78 -4.05 -8.63
CA LEU A 88 -2.93 -4.47 -9.45
C LEU A 88 -3.53 -5.79 -8.98
N GLU A 89 -2.68 -6.76 -8.63
CA GLU A 89 -3.12 -8.05 -8.06
C GLU A 89 -3.83 -7.85 -6.72
N TYR A 90 -3.26 -7.06 -5.82
CA TYR A 90 -3.87 -6.78 -4.53
C TYR A 90 -5.23 -6.09 -4.68
N LEU A 91 -5.31 -5.04 -5.50
CA LEU A 91 -6.57 -4.31 -5.71
C LEU A 91 -7.68 -5.24 -6.23
N GLN A 92 -7.35 -6.10 -7.20
CA GLN A 92 -8.32 -7.04 -7.78
C GLN A 92 -8.73 -8.16 -6.81
N ALA A 93 -7.84 -8.59 -5.92
CA ALA A 93 -8.11 -9.67 -4.98
C ALA A 93 -8.82 -9.21 -3.70
N SER A 94 -8.61 -7.96 -3.27
CA SER A 94 -9.02 -7.48 -1.95
C SER A 94 -10.22 -6.55 -1.94
N ILE A 95 -10.56 -5.91 -3.06
CA ILE A 95 -11.73 -5.04 -3.17
C ILE A 95 -12.95 -5.87 -3.53
N ILE A 96 -14.04 -5.64 -2.81
CA ILE A 96 -15.30 -6.34 -3.01
C ILE A 96 -16.37 -5.32 -3.40
N VAL A 97 -17.20 -5.66 -4.39
CA VAL A 97 -18.44 -4.94 -4.66
C VAL A 97 -19.61 -5.85 -4.35
N THR A 98 -20.45 -5.45 -3.40
CA THR A 98 -21.59 -6.26 -2.96
C THR A 98 -22.80 -6.07 -3.88
N SER A 99 -23.73 -7.03 -3.85
CA SER A 99 -25.02 -6.92 -4.56
C SER A 99 -25.85 -5.71 -4.12
N ALA A 100 -25.63 -5.21 -2.89
CA ALA A 100 -26.23 -4.00 -2.37
C ALA A 100 -25.54 -2.70 -2.85
N LYS A 101 -24.66 -2.79 -3.86
CA LYS A 101 -23.88 -1.68 -4.42
C LYS A 101 -22.98 -0.98 -3.37
N LYS A 102 -22.42 -1.75 -2.44
CA LYS A 102 -21.38 -1.28 -1.51
C LYS A 102 -20.01 -1.67 -2.02
N ILE A 103 -19.01 -0.84 -1.71
CA ILE A 103 -17.60 -1.07 -2.04
C ILE A 103 -16.85 -1.37 -0.74
N GLY A 104 -16.45 -2.62 -0.57
CA GLY A 104 -15.59 -3.06 0.51
C GLY A 104 -14.13 -2.74 0.20
N LEU A 105 -13.50 -1.89 1.02
CA LEU A 105 -12.08 -1.57 0.92
C LEU A 105 -11.27 -2.21 2.06
N PRO A 106 -10.14 -2.87 1.77
CA PRO A 106 -9.24 -3.38 2.79
C PRO A 106 -8.62 -2.25 3.62
N GLU A 107 -8.31 -2.56 4.88
CA GLU A 107 -7.66 -1.63 5.80
C GLU A 107 -6.34 -1.06 5.26
N LEU A 108 -5.58 -1.87 4.50
CA LEU A 108 -4.30 -1.43 3.93
C LEU A 108 -4.46 -0.17 3.06
N LEU A 109 -5.52 -0.11 2.25
CA LEU A 109 -5.81 1.05 1.39
C LEU A 109 -6.27 2.26 2.21
N LEU A 110 -7.16 2.04 3.18
CA LEU A 110 -7.70 3.12 4.00
C LEU A 110 -6.61 3.77 4.87
N ARG A 111 -5.69 2.96 5.42
CA ARG A 111 -4.59 3.45 6.25
C ARG A 111 -3.56 4.27 5.46
N HIS A 112 -3.38 3.94 4.19
CA HIS A 112 -2.41 4.60 3.29
C HIS A 112 -3.10 5.46 2.24
N MET A 113 -4.35 5.88 2.48
CA MET A 113 -5.15 6.63 1.50
C MET A 113 -4.41 7.87 0.99
N HIS A 114 -3.72 8.59 1.89
CA HIS A 114 -3.00 9.82 1.58
C HIS A 114 -1.78 9.63 0.67
N ASP A 115 -1.32 8.40 0.46
CA ASP A 115 -0.28 8.09 -0.53
C ASP A 115 -0.85 8.13 -1.97
N PHE A 116 -2.18 8.08 -2.13
CA PHE A 116 -2.87 7.97 -3.42
C PHE A 116 -3.90 9.08 -3.67
N ALA A 117 -4.54 9.58 -2.61
CA ALA A 117 -5.72 10.43 -2.69
C ALA A 117 -5.89 11.34 -1.47
N GLN A 118 -6.57 12.48 -1.65
CA GLN A 118 -6.79 13.46 -0.58
C GLN A 118 -7.92 13.05 0.38
N ASP A 119 -8.95 12.39 -0.16
CA ASP A 119 -10.14 11.96 0.57
C ASP A 119 -10.69 10.64 0.00
N LEU A 120 -11.76 10.16 0.62
CA LEU A 120 -12.39 8.89 0.26
C LEU A 120 -12.99 8.89 -1.15
N GLU A 121 -13.48 10.03 -1.63
CA GLU A 121 -14.05 10.16 -2.97
C GLU A 121 -12.95 10.03 -4.02
N SER A 122 -11.90 10.83 -3.86
CA SER A 122 -10.69 10.79 -4.68
C SER A 122 -10.01 9.42 -4.65
N LEU A 123 -10.04 8.72 -3.50
CA LEU A 123 -9.49 7.36 -3.39
C LEU A 123 -10.22 6.41 -4.32
N VAL A 124 -11.55 6.46 -4.34
CA VAL A 124 -12.29 5.50 -5.16
C VAL A 124 -12.21 5.84 -6.64
N GLU A 125 -12.13 7.11 -7.01
CA GLU A 125 -11.79 7.51 -8.38
C GLU A 125 -10.43 6.97 -8.80
N TRP A 126 -9.41 7.15 -7.95
CA TRP A 126 -8.07 6.61 -8.19
C TRP A 126 -8.11 5.09 -8.37
N LEU A 127 -8.82 4.36 -7.50
CA LEU A 127 -8.99 2.90 -7.63
C LEU A 127 -9.63 2.51 -8.96
N CYS A 128 -10.68 3.20 -9.38
CA CYS A 128 -11.30 2.95 -10.68
C CYS A 128 -10.30 3.16 -11.81
N GLN A 129 -9.42 4.16 -11.74
CA GLN A 129 -8.39 4.43 -12.74
C GLN A 129 -7.30 3.35 -12.76
N GLN A 130 -6.89 2.83 -11.59
CA GLN A 130 -5.88 1.77 -11.49
C GLN A 130 -6.37 0.44 -12.05
N LEU A 131 -7.65 0.11 -11.87
CA LEU A 131 -8.19 -1.18 -12.29
C LEU A 131 -8.26 -1.30 -13.83
N PRO A 132 -8.07 -2.50 -14.39
CA PRO A 132 -8.16 -2.74 -15.83
C PRO A 132 -9.48 -2.23 -16.42
N THR A 133 -9.41 -1.55 -17.57
CA THR A 133 -10.58 -0.89 -18.18
C THR A 133 -11.68 -1.89 -18.56
N SER A 134 -11.30 -3.10 -18.97
CA SER A 134 -12.22 -4.21 -19.30
C SER A 134 -12.59 -5.09 -18.10
N GLY A 135 -12.10 -4.76 -16.89
CA GLY A 135 -12.31 -5.56 -15.69
C GLY A 135 -13.73 -5.42 -15.11
N VAL A 136 -14.33 -6.55 -14.73
CA VAL A 136 -15.68 -6.59 -14.11
C VAL A 136 -15.70 -5.76 -12.82
N LEU A 137 -14.64 -5.81 -12.02
CA LEU A 137 -14.53 -5.06 -10.77
C LEU A 137 -14.63 -3.55 -11.00
N ARG A 138 -13.88 -3.00 -11.96
CA ARG A 138 -13.93 -1.57 -12.32
C ARG A 138 -15.34 -1.17 -12.73
N LYS A 139 -15.99 -1.97 -13.59
CA LYS A 139 -17.36 -1.71 -14.04
C LYS A 139 -18.33 -1.67 -12.86
N SER A 140 -18.28 -2.66 -11.98
CA SER A 140 -19.12 -2.73 -10.78
C SER A 140 -18.90 -1.53 -9.86
N MET A 141 -17.64 -1.09 -9.66
CA MET A 141 -17.35 0.12 -8.86
C MET A 141 -17.96 1.37 -9.51
N VAL A 142 -17.74 1.59 -10.81
CA VAL A 142 -18.32 2.74 -11.53
C VAL A 142 -19.86 2.74 -11.48
N ASP A 143 -20.48 1.57 -11.59
CA ASP A 143 -21.93 1.42 -11.50
C ASP A 143 -22.47 1.72 -10.08
N CYS A 144 -21.69 1.47 -9.03
CA CYS A 144 -22.01 1.93 -7.67
C CYS A 144 -22.04 3.46 -7.59
N PHE A 145 -21.08 4.16 -8.20
CA PHE A 145 -21.02 5.63 -8.19
C PHE A 145 -22.16 6.29 -8.95
N ARG A 146 -22.53 5.75 -10.12
CA ARG A 146 -23.65 6.29 -10.91
C ARG A 146 -24.98 6.25 -10.18
N GLY A 147 -25.14 5.36 -9.18
CA GLY A 147 -26.35 5.27 -8.36
C GLY A 147 -26.44 6.32 -7.24
N ILE A 148 -25.40 7.11 -7.02
CA ILE A 148 -25.30 8.09 -5.94
C ILE A 148 -26.01 9.39 -6.36
N ASN A 149 -27.34 9.40 -6.34
CA ASN A 149 -28.14 10.58 -6.65
C ASN A 149 -28.25 11.54 -5.43
N ASN A 150 -27.12 11.98 -4.84
CA ASN A 150 -26.97 12.83 -3.63
C ASN A 150 -26.54 12.12 -2.32
N ALA A 151 -26.22 10.83 -2.35
CA ALA A 151 -25.65 10.16 -1.17
C ALA A 151 -24.14 10.47 -1.02
N LYS A 152 -23.60 10.41 0.19
CA LYS A 152 -22.14 10.60 0.39
C LYS A 152 -21.40 9.33 -0.02
N VAL A 153 -20.18 9.43 -0.56
CA VAL A 153 -19.33 8.26 -0.84
C VAL A 153 -19.12 7.38 0.39
N SER A 154 -19.03 8.00 1.57
CA SER A 154 -18.96 7.29 2.86
C SER A 154 -20.18 6.39 3.15
N SER A 155 -21.31 6.61 2.48
CA SER A 155 -22.49 5.76 2.61
C SER A 155 -22.41 4.50 1.75
N ILE A 156 -21.55 4.44 0.73
CA ILE A 156 -21.39 3.26 -0.13
C ILE A 156 -20.09 2.51 0.11
N VAL A 157 -19.07 3.16 0.70
CA VAL A 157 -17.81 2.52 1.03
C VAL A 157 -17.87 1.94 2.44
N GLU A 158 -17.43 0.69 2.58
CA GLU A 158 -17.31 0.00 3.86
C GLU A 158 -15.88 -0.52 4.05
N LYS A 159 -15.39 -0.45 5.29
CA LYS A 159 -14.11 -1.03 5.66
C LYS A 159 -14.28 -2.54 5.82
N LEU A 160 -13.48 -3.31 5.09
CA LEU A 160 -13.41 -4.76 5.27
C LEU A 160 -12.68 -5.10 6.58
N PRO A 161 -13.09 -6.16 7.30
CA PRO A 161 -12.38 -6.63 8.48
C PRO A 161 -10.96 -7.08 8.12
N TYR A 162 -10.01 -6.82 9.01
CA TYR A 162 -8.65 -7.34 8.85
C TYR A 162 -8.60 -8.79 9.32
N GLU A 163 -8.25 -9.70 8.42
CA GLU A 163 -8.09 -11.12 8.70
C GLU A 163 -6.63 -11.43 9.05
N PHE A 164 -6.39 -11.78 10.32
CA PHE A 164 -5.08 -12.11 10.86
C PHE A 164 -4.64 -13.56 10.66
N GLU A 165 -5.54 -14.41 10.16
CA GLU A 165 -5.23 -15.81 9.88
C GLU A 165 -4.03 -15.91 8.94
N PHE A 166 -3.11 -16.81 9.27
CA PHE A 166 -1.87 -16.95 8.54
C PHE A 166 -2.12 -17.53 7.14
N GLN A 167 -1.66 -16.83 6.11
CA GLN A 167 -1.71 -17.31 4.75
C GLN A 167 -0.60 -16.65 3.92
N TYR A 168 0.08 -17.46 3.11
CA TYR A 168 0.89 -16.97 2.02
C TYR A 168 0.21 -17.24 0.69
N LEU A 169 -0.02 -16.16 -0.06
CA LEU A 169 -0.37 -16.22 -1.47
C LEU A 169 0.90 -15.99 -2.26
N LEU A 170 1.20 -16.88 -3.20
CA LEU A 170 2.29 -16.70 -4.15
C LEU A 170 1.73 -16.04 -5.43
N PRO A 171 2.46 -15.09 -6.03
CA PRO A 171 2.06 -14.49 -7.30
C PRO A 171 2.00 -15.57 -8.39
N MET A 172 1.03 -15.43 -9.29
CA MET A 172 0.89 -16.29 -10.47
C MET A 172 1.72 -15.80 -11.64
#